data_AF-A0A8T3WGI6-F1
#
_entry.id   AF-A0A8T3WGI6-F1
#
_cell.length_a   1.000
_cell.length_b   1.000
_cell.length_c   1.000
_cell.angle_alpha   90.00
_cell.angle_beta   90.00
_cell.angle_gamma   90.00
#
_symmetry.space_group_name_H-M   'P 1'
#
loop_
_entity.id
_entity.type
_entity.pdbx_description
1 polymer ?
#
loop_
_entity_poly.entity_id
_entity_poly.type
_entity_poly.pdbx_seq_one_letter_code
_entity_poly.pdbx_strand_id
1 'polypeptide(L)'
;MVKKQIQIQDHVLLLKHKKLDDKALEGLLNKYNISPKQLPKVYKKDPALREIEDVKAGDIIEIERDSPTANKTKFYRVVVDG
;
A
#
# COMPACT_ATOMS: atom_id res chain seq x y z
N MET A 1 16.60 31.88 5.47
CA MET A 1 16.65 30.43 5.71
C MET A 1 15.39 29.82 5.09
N VAL A 2 15.51 29.14 3.96
CA VAL A 2 14.36 28.50 3.30
C VAL A 2 14.00 27.27 4.12
N LYS A 3 12.79 27.21 4.69
CA LYS A 3 12.27 25.98 5.30
C LYS A 3 12.19 24.93 4.21
N LYS A 4 13.07 23.93 4.24
CA LYS A 4 12.97 22.76 3.38
C LYS A 4 11.68 22.04 3.75
N GLN A 5 10.72 22.00 2.84
CA GLN A 5 9.52 21.18 2.99
C GLN A 5 9.97 19.72 2.97
N ILE A 6 9.96 19.06 4.13
CA ILE A 6 10.24 17.62 4.23
C ILE A 6 9.00 16.92 3.70
N GLN A 7 9.14 16.25 2.55
CA GLN A 7 8.08 15.42 2.03
C GLN A 7 8.05 14.11 2.79
N ILE A 8 6.85 13.57 2.97
CA ILE A 8 6.64 12.37 3.77
C ILE A 8 7.36 11.19 3.09
N GLN A 9 7.34 11.11 1.76
CA GLN A 9 8.00 10.05 0.99
C GLN A 9 9.53 9.96 1.14
N ASP A 10 10.20 11.02 1.58
CA ASP A 10 11.66 11.02 1.75
C ASP A 10 12.09 10.31 3.05
N HIS A 11 11.13 9.91 3.89
CA HIS A 11 11.45 9.20 5.12
C HIS A 11 11.94 7.78 4.84
N VAL A 12 13.07 7.42 5.47
CA VAL A 12 13.70 6.08 5.39
C VAL A 12 12.74 4.94 5.74
N LEU A 13 11.75 5.19 6.61
CA LEU A 13 10.79 4.18 7.06
C LEU A 13 9.54 4.09 6.17
N LEU A 14 9.41 4.97 5.18
CA LEU A 14 8.28 4.94 4.28
C LEU A 14 8.52 3.93 3.16
N LEU A 15 7.70 2.91 3.19
CA LEU A 15 7.71 1.82 2.23
C LEU A 15 7.13 2.28 0.89
N LYS A 16 7.51 1.60 -0.19
CA LYS A 16 6.94 1.89 -1.51
C LYS A 16 5.56 1.28 -1.59
N HIS A 17 4.56 2.13 -1.79
CA HIS A 17 3.16 1.75 -1.94
C HIS A 17 2.78 1.83 -3.42
N LYS A 18 2.10 0.81 -3.93
CA LYS A 18 1.60 0.75 -5.30
C LYS A 18 0.18 0.20 -5.32
N LYS A 19 -0.71 0.82 -6.10
CA LYS A 19 -2.05 0.28 -6.37
C LYS A 19 -1.94 -0.92 -7.32
N LEU A 20 -2.68 -1.99 -7.02
CA LEU A 20 -2.79 -3.16 -7.89
C LEU A 20 -3.84 -2.94 -8.98
N ASP A 21 -3.55 -3.43 -10.18
CA ASP A 21 -4.51 -3.57 -11.26
C ASP A 21 -5.49 -4.72 -10.99
N ASP A 22 -6.70 -4.64 -11.57
CA ASP A 22 -7.78 -5.62 -11.38
C ASP A 22 -7.35 -7.06 -11.70
N LYS A 23 -6.54 -7.24 -12.76
CA LYS A 23 -6.02 -8.57 -13.14
C LYS A 23 -5.07 -9.15 -12.09
N ALA A 24 -4.23 -8.30 -11.48
CA ALA A 24 -3.31 -8.72 -10.44
C ALA A 24 -4.05 -8.99 -9.13
N LEU A 25 -5.11 -8.23 -8.86
CA LEU A 25 -6.01 -8.40 -7.74
C LEU A 25 -6.70 -9.77 -7.77
N GLU A 26 -7.33 -10.14 -8.90
CA GLU A 26 -7.95 -11.45 -9.04
C GLU A 26 -6.94 -12.60 -8.89
N GLY A 27 -5.76 -12.45 -9.47
CA GLY A 27 -4.67 -13.43 -9.33
C GLY A 27 -4.22 -13.59 -7.87
N LEU A 28 -4.15 -12.50 -7.11
CA LEU A 28 -3.81 -12.50 -5.69
C LEU A 28 -4.87 -13.23 -4.85
N LEU A 29 -6.14 -12.85 -5.03
CA LEU A 29 -7.26 -13.40 -4.28
C LEU A 29 -7.40 -14.90 -4.53
N ASN A 30 -7.25 -15.34 -5.78
CA ASN A 30 -7.26 -16.76 -6.15
C ASN A 30 -6.05 -17.51 -5.58
N LYS A 31 -4.85 -16.93 -5.66
CA LYS A 31 -3.62 -17.57 -5.16
C LYS A 31 -3.66 -17.85 -3.67
N TYR A 32 -4.18 -16.91 -2.88
CA TYR A 32 -4.27 -17.07 -1.43
C TYR A 32 -5.63 -17.60 -0.96
N ASN A 33 -6.59 -17.76 -1.87
CA ASN A 33 -7.98 -18.15 -1.60
C ASN A 33 -8.63 -17.29 -0.50
N ILE A 34 -8.49 -15.97 -0.64
CA ILE A 34 -8.98 -14.99 0.34
C ILE A 34 -9.94 -13.98 -0.30
N SER A 35 -10.78 -13.38 0.54
CA SER A 35 -11.61 -12.22 0.20
C SER A 35 -10.85 -10.91 0.48
N PRO A 36 -11.10 -9.81 -0.27
CA PRO A 36 -10.49 -8.50 0.01
C PRO A 36 -10.69 -8.03 1.46
N LYS A 37 -11.81 -8.41 2.09
CA LYS A 37 -12.13 -8.05 3.48
C LYS A 37 -11.24 -8.73 4.53
N GLN A 38 -10.55 -9.81 4.15
CA GLN A 38 -9.64 -10.56 5.03
C GLN A 38 -8.23 -9.96 5.01
N LEU A 39 -7.94 -9.04 4.08
CA LEU A 39 -6.68 -8.32 4.08
C LEU A 39 -6.65 -7.27 5.19
N PRO A 40 -5.45 -6.97 5.75
CA PRO A 40 -5.27 -5.85 6.66
C PRO A 40 -5.77 -4.55 6.05
N LYS A 41 -6.45 -3.75 6.86
CA LYS A 41 -7.09 -2.51 6.40
C LYS A 41 -6.14 -1.32 6.51
N VAL A 42 -6.28 -0.37 5.60
CA VAL A 42 -5.65 0.96 5.66
C VAL A 42 -6.71 2.02 5.42
N TYR A 43 -6.64 3.11 6.16
CA TYR A 43 -7.59 4.22 5.98
C TYR A 43 -7.22 5.05 4.76
N LYS A 44 -8.23 5.52 4.03
CA LYS A 44 -8.01 6.49 2.94
C LYS A 44 -7.33 7.78 3.41
N LYS A 45 -7.49 8.15 4.68
CA LYS A 45 -6.87 9.32 5.31
C LYS A 45 -5.38 9.14 5.64
N ASP A 46 -4.82 7.93 5.45
CA ASP A 46 -3.43 7.65 5.77
C ASP A 46 -2.47 8.49 4.90
N PRO A 47 -1.49 9.20 5.49
CA PRO A 47 -0.58 10.06 4.74
C PRO A 47 0.31 9.29 3.75
N ALA A 48 0.56 8.00 3.96
CA ALA A 48 1.35 7.17 3.05
C ALA A 48 0.67 6.92 1.70
N LEU A 49 -0.64 7.18 1.61
CA LEU A 49 -1.42 7.00 0.37
C LEU A 49 -1.58 8.29 -0.44
N ARG A 50 -1.06 9.42 0.05
CA ARG A 50 -1.24 10.74 -0.61
C ARG A 50 -0.60 10.84 -1.98
N GLU A 51 0.51 10.14 -2.23
CA GLU A 51 1.16 10.12 -3.55
C GLU A 51 0.48 9.18 -4.54
N ILE A 52 -0.37 8.27 -4.06
CA ILE A 52 -1.10 7.37 -4.95
C ILE A 52 -2.36 8.10 -5.40
N GLU A 53 -2.42 8.43 -6.69
CA GLU A 53 -3.60 9.06 -7.29
C GLU A 53 -4.80 8.08 -7.30
N ASP A 54 -6.01 8.64 -7.16
CA ASP A 54 -7.28 7.93 -7.31
C ASP A 54 -7.48 6.67 -6.46
N VAL A 55 -6.99 6.71 -5.21
CA VAL A 55 -7.28 5.65 -4.23
C VAL A 55 -8.72 5.72 -3.73
N LYS A 56 -9.47 4.64 -3.96
CA LYS A 56 -10.86 4.45 -3.55
C LYS A 56 -10.97 3.37 -2.47
N ALA A 57 -12.03 3.43 -1.67
CA ALA A 57 -12.34 2.35 -0.75
C ALA A 57 -12.58 1.05 -1.53
N GLY A 58 -11.98 -0.04 -1.08
CA GLY A 58 -11.97 -1.32 -1.77
C GLY A 58 -10.72 -1.58 -2.61
N ASP A 59 -9.92 -0.57 -2.92
CA ASP A 59 -8.64 -0.78 -3.61
C ASP A 59 -7.67 -1.57 -2.73
N ILE A 60 -6.81 -2.37 -3.36
CA ILE A 60 -5.72 -3.08 -2.68
C ILE A 60 -4.40 -2.42 -3.03
N ILE A 61 -3.62 -2.14 -2.00
CA ILE A 61 -2.28 -1.57 -2.11
C ILE A 61 -1.27 -2.66 -1.83
N GLU A 62 -0.32 -2.81 -2.76
CA GLU A 62 0.91 -3.56 -2.58
C GLU A 62 1.94 -2.65 -1.90
N ILE A 63 2.57 -3.17 -0.86
CA ILE A 63 3.64 -2.52 -0.10
C ILE A 63 4.88 -3.37 -0.27
N GLU A 64 5.92 -2.81 -0.88
CA GLU A 64 7.22 -3.46 -0.95
C GLU A 64 8.10 -2.98 0.19
N ARG A 65 8.60 -3.93 0.99
CA ARG A 65 9.57 -3.67 2.06
C ARG A 65 10.83 -4.47 1.89
N ASP A 66 11.95 -3.85 2.23
CA ASP A 66 13.20 -4.57 2.40
C ASP A 66 13.13 -5.37 3.71
N SER A 67 13.45 -6.66 3.60
CA SER A 67 13.42 -7.62 4.71
C SER A 67 14.80 -8.21 4.89
N PRO A 68 15.37 -8.22 6.11
CA PRO A 68 16.71 -8.76 6.36
C PRO A 68 16.80 -10.27 6.07
N THR A 69 15.67 -11.00 6.11
CA THR A 69 15.63 -12.45 5.88
C THR A 69 15.29 -12.83 4.45
N ALA A 70 14.49 -12.00 3.77
CA ALA A 70 13.90 -12.33 2.47
C ALA A 70 14.30 -11.35 1.35
N ASN A 71 15.25 -10.44 1.62
CA ASN A 71 15.63 -9.29 0.80
C ASN A 71 14.47 -8.33 0.52
N LYS A 72 13.43 -8.75 -0.20
CA LYS A 72 12.23 -7.98 -0.50
C LYS A 72 10.97 -8.78 -0.19
N THR A 73 10.01 -8.16 0.49
CA THR A 73 8.73 -8.77 0.83
C THR A 73 7.59 -7.88 0.38
N LYS A 74 6.62 -8.46 -0.33
CA LYS A 74 5.38 -7.82 -0.75
C LYS A 74 4.31 -8.03 0.31
N PHE A 75 3.59 -6.98 0.66
CA PHE A 75 2.48 -7.01 1.62
C PHE A 75 1.26 -6.34 1.01
N TYR A 76 0.06 -6.84 1.31
CA TYR A 76 -1.17 -6.40 0.67
C TYR A 76 -2.14 -5.84 1.70
N ARG A 77 -2.72 -4.65 1.46
CA ARG A 77 -3.70 -4.01 2.34
C ARG A 77 -4.89 -3.50 1.55
N VAL A 78 -6.09 -3.60 2.14
CA VAL A 78 -7.33 -3.08 1.55
C VAL A 78 -7.65 -1.69 2.09
N VAL A 79 -8.03 -0.78 1.21
CA VAL A 79 -8.43 0.59 1.59
C VAL A 79 -9.84 0.59 2.12
N VAL A 80 -10.04 1.24 3.27
CA VAL A 80 -11.36 1.48 3.85
C VAL A 80 -11.58 2.98 4.04
N ASP A 81 -12.83 3.41 3.85
CA ASP A 81 -13.27 4.71 4.32
C ASP A 81 -13.37 4.66 5.85
N GLY A 82 -12.78 5.66 6.50
CA GLY A 82 -12.87 5.86 7.95
C GLY A 82 -13.03 7.33 8.28
#